data_AF-A0AAE5XJ56-F1
#
_entry.id   AF-A0AAE5XJ56-F1
#
_cell.length_a   1.000
_cell.length_b   1.000
_cell.length_c   1.000
_cell.angle_alpha   90.00
_cell.angle_beta   90.00
_cell.angle_gamma   90.00
#
_symmetry.space_group_name_H-M   'P 1'
#
loop_
_entity.id
_entity.type
_entity.pdbx_description
1 polymer ?
#
loop_
_entity_poly.entity_id
_entity_poly.type
_entity_poly.pdbx_seq_one_letter_code
_entity_poly.pdbx_strand_id
1 'polypeptide(L)'
;MISSHWRRHALALSIAAGAGLGHCAFAAENLAHMRPVTTSSVESSDLSGYMAVDGDASTRWGSAYGSSAWIYVDLGEKRSISRVRLTWEAAYAKAYDIQVSNDASSWTTVRSVTDADGDVDDLTNLNATGRYVRIKGKKRGTEYGYSLWEIEVYGADANNGGEKSVTLYEDTHFKGYAVELPVGDYNLTSLISRGALNDDLSSARVPSGLKLEVFQHNNFKGVRDLYTSDTAELDRDDDASSVRVSKTETTDGGSDVHPDWQSGHNYEEGDIVRYKGKLYIAVHANPGYDPVISHWFWDEYQGGEDGGDSDDGNDDGDNGDDSGANCAAGNNWNEANLTNYESYPDPNSEECIKYNGCEWAGQFAGLDGVQPESWVKAHNIAAVHSKDFNWLNGKTLRLRQGGKEIDVVVYDMCADSDCDGCCTQNLGRTGYLIDIEKYTMQRFGTGSGTVQWQVCD
;
A
#
# COMPACT_ATOMS: atom_id res chain seq x y z
N MET A 1 -22.44 -52.16 -62.02
CA MET A 1 -23.22 -51.65 -60.86
C MET A 1 -22.49 -50.44 -60.32
N ILE A 2 -23.25 -49.34 -60.25
CA ILE A 2 -23.07 -48.02 -59.63
C ILE A 2 -22.03 -47.97 -58.49
N SER A 3 -21.14 -46.96 -58.51
CA SER A 3 -21.09 -45.94 -57.46
C SER A 3 -20.12 -44.81 -57.80
N SER A 4 -20.69 -43.61 -57.88
CA SER A 4 -20.10 -42.30 -58.14
C SER A 4 -19.59 -41.65 -56.86
N HIS A 5 -18.47 -40.92 -56.90
CA HIS A 5 -18.30 -39.70 -56.08
C HIS A 5 -17.44 -38.67 -56.84
N TRP A 6 -18.08 -37.56 -57.21
CA TRP A 6 -17.50 -36.44 -57.96
C TRP A 6 -16.87 -35.43 -57.00
N ARG A 7 -15.60 -35.08 -57.27
CA ARG A 7 -14.88 -33.96 -56.67
C ARG A 7 -15.52 -32.62 -57.09
N ARG A 8 -15.64 -31.67 -56.16
CA ARG A 8 -15.88 -30.25 -56.49
C ARG A 8 -14.80 -29.37 -55.87
N HIS A 9 -14.37 -28.41 -56.67
CA HIS A 9 -13.33 -27.43 -56.48
C HIS A 9 -13.73 -26.37 -55.44
N ALA A 10 -12.75 -25.81 -54.74
CA ALA A 10 -12.87 -24.51 -54.08
C ALA A 10 -11.73 -23.59 -54.57
N LEU A 11 -12.13 -22.46 -55.15
CA LEU A 11 -11.29 -21.33 -55.53
C LEU A 11 -10.70 -20.68 -54.27
N ALA A 12 -9.41 -20.32 -54.33
CA ALA A 12 -8.80 -19.40 -53.37
C ALA A 12 -9.18 -17.96 -53.70
N LEU A 13 -9.72 -17.23 -52.72
CA LEU A 13 -9.93 -15.79 -52.76
C LEU A 13 -8.97 -15.15 -51.75
N SER A 14 -8.00 -14.39 -52.25
CA SER A 14 -7.10 -13.57 -51.44
C SER A 14 -7.88 -12.36 -50.91
N ILE A 15 -7.98 -12.22 -49.58
CA ILE A 15 -8.39 -10.99 -48.91
C ILE A 15 -7.18 -10.46 -48.16
N ALA A 16 -6.72 -9.27 -48.57
CA ALA A 16 -5.83 -8.45 -47.76
C ALA A 16 -6.67 -7.87 -46.60
N ALA A 17 -6.32 -8.23 -45.37
CA ALA A 17 -6.85 -7.59 -44.17
C ALA A 17 -5.69 -6.93 -43.42
N GLY A 18 -5.48 -5.65 -43.70
CA GLY A 18 -4.84 -4.75 -42.73
C GLY A 18 -5.82 -4.54 -41.59
N ALA A 19 -5.72 -5.36 -40.55
CA ALA A 19 -6.38 -5.10 -39.28
C ALA A 19 -5.38 -4.38 -38.39
N GLY A 20 -5.51 -3.05 -38.30
CA GLY A 20 -5.01 -2.33 -37.13
C GLY A 20 -5.68 -2.96 -35.91
N LEU A 21 -4.87 -3.42 -34.97
CA LEU A 21 -5.35 -3.94 -33.70
C LEU A 21 -6.04 -2.80 -32.97
N GLY A 22 -7.37 -2.79 -33.05
CA GLY A 22 -8.23 -2.01 -32.17
C GLY A 22 -7.97 -2.48 -30.75
N HIS A 23 -7.21 -1.68 -30.01
CA HIS A 23 -7.06 -1.84 -28.58
C HIS A 23 -8.46 -1.61 -27.98
N CYS A 24 -9.01 -2.62 -27.30
CA CYS A 24 -10.08 -2.38 -26.34
C CYS A 24 -9.51 -1.44 -25.27
N ALA A 25 -9.86 -0.16 -25.34
CA ALA A 25 -9.53 0.80 -24.31
C ALA A 25 -10.17 0.34 -23.00
N PHE A 26 -9.34 -0.04 -22.02
CA PHE A 26 -9.78 -0.12 -20.64
C PHE A 26 -10.29 1.27 -20.24
N ALA A 27 -11.44 1.34 -19.55
CA ALA A 27 -11.87 2.59 -18.93
C ALA A 27 -10.87 2.93 -17.83
N ALA A 28 -10.26 4.12 -17.91
CA ALA A 28 -9.33 4.62 -16.91
C ALA A 28 -9.98 4.59 -15.52
N GLU A 29 -9.23 4.21 -14.47
CA GLU A 29 -9.71 4.20 -13.09
C GLU A 29 -9.94 5.64 -12.57
N ASN A 30 -11.13 5.92 -12.04
CA ASN A 30 -11.42 7.18 -11.35
C ASN A 30 -10.80 7.16 -9.94
N LEU A 31 -9.66 7.85 -9.79
CA LEU A 31 -8.88 7.98 -8.56
C LEU A 31 -9.62 8.71 -7.44
N ALA A 32 -10.62 9.53 -7.76
CA ALA A 32 -11.41 10.29 -6.78
C ALA A 32 -12.58 9.50 -6.20
N HIS A 33 -12.97 8.38 -6.80
CA HIS A 33 -14.17 7.63 -6.41
C HIS A 33 -14.11 7.17 -4.94
N MET A 34 -15.15 7.50 -4.18
CA MET A 34 -15.31 7.24 -2.74
C MET A 34 -14.14 7.71 -1.87
N ARG A 35 -13.38 8.71 -2.33
CA ARG A 35 -12.26 9.27 -1.58
C ARG A 35 -12.70 10.30 -0.53
N PRO A 36 -11.90 10.53 0.53
CA PRO A 36 -12.17 11.60 1.48
C PRO A 36 -12.21 12.98 0.78
N VAL A 37 -13.20 13.78 1.14
CA VAL A 37 -13.42 15.12 0.58
C VAL A 37 -13.47 16.16 1.69
N THR A 38 -12.79 17.28 1.48
CA THR A 38 -12.95 18.47 2.33
C THR A 38 -13.45 19.64 1.51
N THR A 39 -14.36 20.42 2.08
CA THR A 39 -14.99 21.56 1.44
C THR A 39 -14.82 22.80 2.29
N SER A 40 -14.77 23.97 1.67
CA SER A 40 -14.83 25.25 2.40
C SER A 40 -16.13 25.47 3.15
N SER A 41 -17.23 24.91 2.62
CA SER A 41 -18.59 25.08 3.13
C SER A 41 -19.54 24.10 2.47
N VAL A 42 -20.69 23.89 3.11
CA VAL A 42 -21.83 23.11 2.58
C VAL A 42 -23.11 23.94 2.71
N GLU A 43 -24.04 23.76 1.78
CA GLU A 43 -25.37 24.39 1.80
C GLU A 43 -26.24 23.80 2.93
N SER A 44 -26.19 22.47 3.09
CA SER A 44 -26.85 21.69 4.13
C SER A 44 -26.08 20.39 4.39
N SER A 45 -26.44 19.65 5.45
CA SER A 45 -25.79 18.38 5.81
C SER A 45 -25.87 17.32 4.71
N ASP A 46 -26.96 17.31 3.95
CA ASP A 46 -27.26 16.28 2.96
C ASP A 46 -26.55 16.53 1.62
N LEU A 47 -25.91 17.70 1.47
CA LEU A 47 -25.17 18.13 0.28
C LEU A 47 -23.66 18.20 0.56
N SER A 48 -23.15 17.24 1.33
CA SER A 48 -21.75 17.16 1.72
C SER A 48 -20.81 16.95 0.51
N GLY A 49 -19.51 17.22 0.69
CA GLY A 49 -18.51 17.02 -0.37
C GLY A 49 -18.41 15.58 -0.88
N TYR A 50 -18.77 14.59 -0.06
CA TYR A 50 -18.74 13.17 -0.44
C TYR A 50 -19.70 12.85 -1.59
N MET A 51 -20.82 13.59 -1.68
CA MET A 51 -21.83 13.44 -2.73
C MET A 51 -21.35 13.87 -4.12
N ALA A 52 -20.10 14.32 -4.26
CA ALA A 52 -19.50 14.64 -5.55
C ALA A 52 -18.42 13.64 -5.96
N VAL A 53 -18.28 12.52 -5.25
CA VAL A 53 -17.31 11.46 -5.56
C VAL A 53 -17.87 10.05 -5.34
N ASP A 54 -19.17 9.93 -5.04
CA ASP A 54 -19.82 8.67 -4.65
C ASP A 54 -20.21 7.80 -5.86
N GLY A 55 -20.07 8.32 -7.08
CA GLY A 55 -20.43 7.65 -8.33
C GLY A 55 -21.92 7.67 -8.63
N ASP A 56 -22.74 8.40 -7.86
CA ASP A 56 -24.18 8.52 -8.06
C ASP A 56 -24.52 9.86 -8.73
N ALA A 57 -24.89 9.81 -10.00
CA ALA A 57 -25.25 11.00 -10.77
C ALA A 57 -26.54 11.72 -10.28
N SER A 58 -27.18 11.25 -9.20
CA SER A 58 -28.36 11.85 -8.58
C SER A 58 -28.09 12.55 -7.23
N THR A 59 -26.87 12.46 -6.70
CA THR A 59 -26.41 13.14 -5.48
C THR A 59 -25.39 14.23 -5.82
N ARG A 60 -25.33 15.29 -5.02
CA ARG A 60 -24.44 16.43 -5.30
C ARG A 60 -23.84 17.04 -4.05
N TRP A 61 -22.62 17.53 -4.18
CA TRP A 61 -22.12 18.56 -3.27
C TRP A 61 -22.77 19.90 -3.60
N GLY A 62 -23.12 20.68 -2.58
CA GLY A 62 -23.56 22.06 -2.71
C GLY A 62 -22.83 22.95 -1.72
N SER A 63 -22.21 24.04 -2.18
CA SER A 63 -21.57 25.02 -1.30
C SER A 63 -22.60 25.94 -0.65
N ALA A 64 -22.24 26.53 0.49
CA ALA A 64 -22.98 27.69 0.99
C ALA A 64 -22.97 28.85 -0.04
N TYR A 65 -23.95 29.75 0.06
CA TYR A 65 -24.06 30.93 -0.81
C TYR A 65 -22.81 31.83 -0.68
N GLY A 66 -22.16 32.15 -1.80
CA GLY A 66 -20.95 32.97 -1.85
C GLY A 66 -20.09 32.71 -3.09
N SER A 67 -19.01 33.48 -3.28
CA SER A 67 -18.21 33.46 -4.53
C SER A 67 -16.86 32.74 -4.44
N SER A 68 -16.44 32.24 -3.27
CA SER A 68 -15.06 31.74 -3.05
C SER A 68 -14.97 30.31 -2.53
N ALA A 69 -16.04 29.51 -2.66
CA ALA A 69 -16.04 28.14 -2.17
C ALA A 69 -15.07 27.23 -2.96
N TRP A 70 -14.57 26.21 -2.28
CA TRP A 70 -13.70 25.19 -2.85
C TRP A 70 -14.03 23.81 -2.28
N ILE A 71 -13.67 22.80 -3.04
CA ILE A 71 -13.75 21.37 -2.69
C ILE A 71 -12.44 20.72 -3.08
N TYR A 72 -11.88 19.86 -2.23
CA TYR A 72 -10.74 19.04 -2.59
C TYR A 72 -10.91 17.59 -2.18
N VAL A 73 -10.33 16.70 -2.98
CA VAL A 73 -10.33 15.25 -2.81
C VAL A 73 -8.93 14.81 -2.38
N ASP A 74 -8.83 13.94 -1.37
CA ASP A 74 -7.60 13.24 -0.99
C ASP A 74 -7.51 11.91 -1.74
N LEU A 75 -6.57 11.79 -2.68
CA LEU A 75 -6.38 10.56 -3.47
C LEU A 75 -5.74 9.42 -2.66
N GLY A 76 -5.36 9.67 -1.40
CA GLY A 76 -4.72 8.72 -0.48
C GLY A 76 -3.20 8.76 -0.53
N GLU A 77 -2.63 8.94 -1.72
CA GLU A 77 -1.19 9.06 -1.96
C GLU A 77 -0.90 10.00 -3.12
N LYS A 78 0.37 10.33 -3.36
CA LYS A 78 0.77 11.16 -4.50
C LYS A 78 0.55 10.40 -5.81
N ARG A 79 -0.36 10.88 -6.66
CA ARG A 79 -0.67 10.28 -7.96
C ARG A 79 -0.31 11.20 -9.11
N SER A 80 0.04 10.61 -10.25
CA SER A 80 0.03 11.31 -11.53
C SER A 80 -1.41 11.58 -11.94
N ILE A 81 -1.70 12.80 -12.40
CA ILE A 81 -3.04 13.27 -12.76
C ILE A 81 -2.98 13.82 -14.18
N SER A 82 -3.70 13.17 -15.08
CA SER A 82 -3.74 13.55 -16.50
C SER A 82 -5.05 14.22 -16.89
N ARG A 83 -6.14 13.87 -16.21
CA ARG A 83 -7.48 14.32 -16.53
C ARG A 83 -8.29 14.54 -15.27
N VAL A 84 -9.05 15.63 -15.25
CA VAL A 84 -10.09 15.90 -14.26
C VAL A 84 -11.37 16.16 -15.02
N ARG A 85 -12.42 15.38 -14.73
CA ARG A 85 -13.75 15.57 -15.29
C ARG A 85 -14.70 16.02 -14.19
N LEU A 86 -15.40 17.12 -14.43
CA LEU A 86 -16.34 17.72 -13.50
C LEU A 86 -17.74 17.66 -14.12
N THR A 87 -18.73 17.20 -13.37
CA THR A 87 -20.13 17.25 -13.76
C THR A 87 -20.84 18.25 -12.86
N TRP A 88 -21.11 19.44 -13.36
CA TRP A 88 -21.75 20.52 -12.63
C TRP A 88 -23.27 20.34 -12.56
N GLU A 89 -23.87 20.84 -11.47
CA GLU A 89 -25.30 21.15 -11.43
C GLU A 89 -25.57 22.51 -12.09
N ALA A 90 -26.83 22.91 -12.25
CA ALA A 90 -27.21 24.25 -12.75
C ALA A 90 -26.50 25.39 -11.99
N ALA A 91 -26.17 25.21 -10.71
CA ALA A 91 -25.32 26.09 -9.92
C ALA A 91 -23.82 25.80 -10.14
N TYR A 92 -23.25 26.29 -11.25
CA TYR A 92 -21.86 26.01 -11.65
C TYR A 92 -20.88 27.17 -11.41
N ALA A 93 -19.58 26.86 -11.49
CA ALA A 93 -18.52 27.87 -11.51
C ALA A 93 -18.20 28.34 -12.94
N LYS A 94 -18.46 29.61 -13.24
CA LYS A 94 -18.08 30.25 -14.50
C LYS A 94 -16.56 30.44 -14.64
N ALA A 95 -15.87 30.64 -13.51
CA ALA A 95 -14.42 30.61 -13.46
C ALA A 95 -13.97 29.83 -12.23
N TYR A 96 -12.97 28.97 -12.40
CA TYR A 96 -12.39 28.15 -11.33
C TYR A 96 -10.94 27.76 -11.66
N ASP A 97 -10.24 27.24 -10.65
CA ASP A 97 -8.93 26.62 -10.81
C ASP A 97 -9.01 25.14 -10.43
N ILE A 98 -8.29 24.31 -11.19
CA ILE A 98 -7.85 22.98 -10.73
C ILE A 98 -6.47 23.15 -10.13
N GLN A 99 -6.32 22.71 -8.89
CA GLN A 99 -5.09 22.82 -8.15
C GLN A 99 -4.70 21.47 -7.57
N VAL A 100 -3.40 21.22 -7.44
CA VAL A 100 -2.87 20.03 -6.78
C VAL A 100 -2.01 20.40 -5.59
N SER A 101 -1.91 19.49 -4.64
CA SER A 101 -1.09 19.65 -3.43
C SER A 101 -0.57 18.29 -2.96
N ASN A 102 0.55 18.29 -2.24
CA ASN A 102 1.04 17.11 -1.51
C ASN A 102 0.69 17.16 0.00
N ASP A 103 0.30 18.31 0.52
CA ASP A 103 0.20 18.62 1.97
C ASP A 103 -1.14 19.27 2.37
N ALA A 104 -2.09 19.38 1.44
CA ALA A 104 -3.36 20.09 1.53
C ALA A 104 -3.27 21.58 1.95
N SER A 105 -2.07 22.15 1.99
CA SER A 105 -1.78 23.49 2.53
C SER A 105 -1.17 24.39 1.47
N SER A 106 -0.21 23.86 0.71
CA SER A 106 0.48 24.49 -0.40
C SER A 106 -0.11 23.99 -1.71
N TRP A 107 -0.67 24.89 -2.52
CA TRP A 107 -1.44 24.52 -3.70
C TRP A 107 -0.84 25.10 -4.97
N THR A 108 -0.66 24.25 -5.98
CA THR A 108 -0.20 24.64 -7.32
C THR A 108 -1.37 24.57 -8.28
N THR A 109 -1.66 25.66 -9.00
CA THR A 109 -2.67 25.67 -10.05
C THR A 109 -2.16 24.97 -11.30
N VAL A 110 -2.89 23.96 -11.77
CA VAL A 110 -2.55 23.17 -12.98
C VAL A 110 -3.48 23.48 -14.16
N ARG A 111 -4.67 24.01 -13.87
CA ARG A 111 -5.60 24.55 -14.85
C ARG A 111 -6.36 25.74 -14.29
N SER A 112 -6.56 26.75 -15.13
CA SER A 112 -7.51 27.82 -14.87
C SER A 112 -8.56 27.84 -15.98
N VAL A 113 -9.83 27.81 -15.59
CA VAL A 113 -10.98 28.00 -16.46
C VAL A 113 -11.62 29.34 -16.12
N THR A 114 -11.95 30.14 -17.12
CA THR A 114 -12.37 31.55 -16.91
C THR A 114 -13.75 31.90 -17.45
N ASP A 115 -14.32 31.05 -18.31
CA ASP A 115 -15.61 31.28 -18.96
C ASP A 115 -16.33 29.96 -19.25
N ALA A 116 -16.48 29.10 -18.23
CA ALA A 116 -17.26 27.87 -18.34
C ALA A 116 -18.75 28.18 -18.53
N ASP A 117 -19.46 27.28 -19.20
CA ASP A 117 -20.90 27.33 -19.47
C ASP A 117 -21.73 26.49 -18.49
N GLY A 118 -21.08 25.64 -17.69
CA GLY A 118 -21.72 24.70 -16.78
C GLY A 118 -21.55 23.27 -17.30
N ASP A 119 -22.56 22.42 -17.10
CA ASP A 119 -22.59 21.05 -17.62
C ASP A 119 -21.34 20.21 -17.26
N VAL A 120 -20.73 19.53 -18.24
CA VAL A 120 -19.58 18.65 -18.05
C VAL A 120 -18.32 19.31 -18.58
N ASP A 121 -17.36 19.54 -17.69
CA ASP A 121 -16.02 19.96 -18.04
C ASP A 121 -15.07 18.76 -18.05
N ASP A 122 -14.45 18.47 -19.19
CA ASP A 122 -13.48 17.37 -19.34
C ASP A 122 -12.07 17.90 -19.59
N LEU A 123 -11.30 18.06 -18.51
CA LEU A 123 -10.00 18.73 -18.50
C LEU A 123 -8.88 17.70 -18.64
N THR A 124 -8.42 17.46 -19.87
CA THR A 124 -7.32 16.53 -20.19
C THR A 124 -5.96 17.23 -20.24
N ASN A 125 -4.88 16.45 -20.36
CA ASN A 125 -3.49 16.92 -20.50
C ASN A 125 -3.00 17.80 -19.33
N LEU A 126 -3.42 17.50 -18.11
CA LEU A 126 -3.04 18.27 -16.92
C LEU A 126 -1.58 18.08 -16.51
N ASN A 127 -0.97 16.93 -16.85
CA ASN A 127 0.43 16.59 -16.56
C ASN A 127 0.87 17.01 -15.14
N ALA A 128 0.02 16.70 -14.18
CA ALA A 128 0.17 17.13 -12.80
C ALA A 128 0.52 15.95 -11.91
N THR A 129 1.08 16.25 -10.74
CA THR A 129 1.29 15.24 -9.70
C THR A 129 0.94 15.85 -8.35
N GLY A 130 0.19 15.11 -7.56
CA GLY A 130 -0.24 15.54 -6.23
C GLY A 130 -1.03 14.46 -5.52
N ARG A 131 -1.15 14.57 -4.20
CA ARG A 131 -2.05 13.74 -3.39
C ARG A 131 -3.46 14.32 -3.34
N TYR A 132 -3.56 15.65 -3.31
CA TYR A 132 -4.85 16.34 -3.21
C TYR A 132 -5.16 17.05 -4.52
N VAL A 133 -6.41 16.98 -4.96
CA VAL A 133 -6.93 17.74 -6.11
C VAL A 133 -8.03 18.67 -5.63
N ARG A 134 -7.87 19.98 -5.85
CA ARG A 134 -8.82 21.02 -5.44
C ARG A 134 -9.45 21.70 -6.64
N ILE A 135 -10.76 21.84 -6.59
CA ILE A 135 -11.55 22.70 -7.46
C ILE A 135 -11.85 23.96 -6.66
N LYS A 136 -11.27 25.10 -7.08
CA LYS A 136 -11.44 26.39 -6.41
C LYS A 136 -12.27 27.32 -7.27
N GLY A 137 -13.50 27.61 -6.83
CA GLY A 137 -14.36 28.58 -7.49
C GLY A 137 -13.79 30.00 -7.40
N LYS A 138 -13.82 30.72 -8.52
CA LYS A 138 -13.41 32.14 -8.64
C LYS A 138 -14.57 33.05 -9.04
N LYS A 139 -15.50 32.55 -9.85
CA LYS A 139 -16.69 33.29 -10.29
C LYS A 139 -17.84 32.31 -10.51
N ARG A 140 -19.02 32.68 -10.02
CA ARG A 140 -20.26 31.92 -10.21
C ARG A 140 -20.86 32.13 -11.60
N GLY A 141 -21.51 31.08 -12.12
CA GLY A 141 -22.34 31.15 -13.32
C GLY A 141 -23.74 31.69 -13.05
N THR A 142 -24.26 31.46 -11.85
CA THR A 142 -25.61 31.87 -11.43
C THR A 142 -25.57 32.64 -10.10
N GLU A 143 -26.73 32.99 -9.53
CA GLU A 143 -26.84 33.64 -8.22
C GLU A 143 -26.61 32.69 -7.03
N TYR A 144 -26.68 31.37 -7.26
CA TYR A 144 -26.57 30.30 -6.26
C TYR A 144 -25.12 30.03 -5.82
N GLY A 145 -24.88 28.99 -5.03
CA GLY A 145 -23.52 28.51 -4.70
C GLY A 145 -22.82 27.82 -5.87
N TYR A 146 -21.81 27.01 -5.58
CA TYR A 146 -21.25 26.04 -6.51
C TYR A 146 -21.77 24.64 -6.18
N SER A 147 -22.03 23.83 -7.19
CA SER A 147 -22.56 22.48 -6.99
C SER A 147 -22.10 21.51 -8.07
N LEU A 148 -21.64 20.34 -7.64
CA LEU A 148 -21.08 19.28 -8.48
C LEU A 148 -21.84 18.00 -8.20
N TRP A 149 -22.35 17.37 -9.26
CA TRP A 149 -22.82 15.99 -9.23
C TRP A 149 -21.64 15.02 -9.08
N GLU A 150 -20.55 15.24 -9.83
CA GLU A 150 -19.40 14.33 -9.80
C GLU A 150 -18.06 15.03 -10.07
N ILE A 151 -17.02 14.52 -9.43
CA ILE A 151 -15.61 14.85 -9.61
C ILE A 151 -14.87 13.54 -9.90
N GLU A 152 -14.35 13.45 -11.11
CA GLU A 152 -13.58 12.30 -11.54
C GLU A 152 -12.15 12.72 -11.81
N VAL A 153 -11.19 12.02 -11.22
CA VAL A 153 -9.76 12.28 -11.39
C VAL A 153 -9.14 11.03 -12.01
N TYR A 154 -8.45 11.19 -13.13
CA TYR A 154 -7.85 10.09 -13.85
C TYR A 154 -6.33 10.25 -13.90
N GLY A 155 -5.64 9.13 -13.67
CA GLY A 155 -4.22 9.03 -13.88
C GLY A 155 -3.85 9.17 -15.36
N ALA A 156 -2.58 9.37 -15.65
CA ALA A 156 -2.13 9.17 -17.02
C ALA A 156 -2.27 7.68 -17.36
N ASP A 157 -3.24 7.33 -18.21
CA ASP A 157 -3.08 6.14 -19.03
C ASP A 157 -1.75 6.29 -19.77
N ALA A 158 -0.97 5.21 -19.86
CA ALA A 158 0.41 5.16 -20.35
C ALA A 158 0.58 5.49 -21.84
N ASN A 159 -0.06 6.54 -22.37
CA ASN A 159 -0.06 6.91 -23.79
C ASN A 159 0.00 8.42 -23.97
N ASN A 160 1.21 8.99 -23.84
CA ASN A 160 1.84 9.98 -24.74
C ASN A 160 2.84 10.85 -23.99
N GLY A 161 4.09 10.38 -23.92
CA GLY A 161 5.19 11.14 -23.34
C GLY A 161 6.46 10.33 -23.04
N GLY A 162 6.83 9.36 -23.87
CA GLY A 162 8.21 8.83 -23.93
C GLY A 162 8.83 8.33 -22.62
N GLU A 163 8.07 7.69 -21.73
CA GLU A 163 8.72 6.86 -20.71
C GLU A 163 9.23 5.58 -21.37
N LYS A 164 10.52 5.32 -21.19
CA LYS A 164 11.16 4.08 -21.63
C LYS A 164 10.44 2.91 -20.95
N SER A 165 10.22 1.82 -21.69
CA SER A 165 9.67 0.56 -21.20
C SER A 165 10.70 -0.56 -21.37
N VAL A 166 10.67 -1.53 -20.47
CA VAL A 166 11.32 -2.83 -20.70
C VAL A 166 10.44 -3.65 -21.63
N THR A 167 11.04 -4.39 -22.55
CA THR A 167 10.29 -5.37 -23.36
C THR A 167 10.74 -6.77 -23.01
N LEU A 168 9.81 -7.62 -22.53
CA LEU A 168 10.05 -9.04 -22.28
C LEU A 168 9.58 -9.87 -23.48
N TYR A 169 10.22 -11.00 -23.72
CA TYR A 169 9.98 -11.87 -24.86
C TYR A 169 9.84 -13.33 -24.43
N GLU A 170 8.94 -14.05 -25.10
CA GLU A 170 8.69 -15.48 -24.93
C GLU A 170 9.94 -16.31 -25.19
N ASP A 171 10.61 -16.08 -26.32
CA ASP A 171 11.76 -16.86 -26.75
C ASP A 171 13.08 -16.11 -26.47
N THR A 172 14.18 -16.86 -26.37
CA THR A 172 15.53 -16.30 -26.35
C THR A 172 15.82 -15.46 -27.60
N HIS A 173 16.75 -14.52 -27.48
CA HIS A 173 17.18 -13.62 -28.55
C HIS A 173 16.05 -12.72 -29.11
N PHE A 174 15.14 -12.28 -28.24
CA PHE A 174 14.08 -11.29 -28.52
C PHE A 174 13.08 -11.75 -29.59
N LYS A 175 12.60 -13.00 -29.46
CA LYS A 175 11.65 -13.63 -30.39
C LYS A 175 10.36 -14.03 -29.67
N GLY A 176 9.40 -14.59 -30.41
CA GLY A 176 8.08 -14.96 -29.87
C GLY A 176 7.20 -13.74 -29.56
N TYR A 177 6.19 -13.92 -28.70
CA TYR A 177 5.40 -12.77 -28.24
C TYR A 177 6.25 -11.82 -27.39
N ALA A 178 5.84 -10.56 -27.33
CA ALA A 178 6.52 -9.54 -26.57
C ALA A 178 5.54 -8.76 -25.70
N VAL A 179 5.99 -8.40 -24.50
CA VAL A 179 5.24 -7.60 -23.53
C VAL A 179 6.05 -6.37 -23.14
N GLU A 180 5.45 -5.19 -23.31
CA GLU A 180 6.07 -3.93 -22.90
C GLU A 180 5.64 -3.53 -21.49
N LEU A 181 6.62 -3.22 -20.65
CA LEU A 181 6.47 -2.91 -19.24
C LEU A 181 7.10 -1.53 -18.93
N PRO A 182 6.28 -0.50 -18.73
CA PRO A 182 6.72 0.74 -18.10
C PRO A 182 7.30 0.51 -16.70
N VAL A 183 7.88 1.55 -16.09
CA VAL A 183 8.28 1.51 -14.67
C VAL A 183 7.08 1.10 -13.79
N GLY A 184 7.28 0.10 -12.93
CA GLY A 184 6.24 -0.44 -12.08
C GLY A 184 6.53 -1.87 -11.61
N ASP A 185 5.64 -2.35 -10.75
CA ASP A 185 5.68 -3.67 -10.13
C ASP A 185 4.63 -4.57 -10.78
N TYR A 186 5.05 -5.73 -11.30
CA TYR A 186 4.18 -6.63 -12.06
C TYR A 186 4.16 -8.04 -11.46
N ASN A 187 3.11 -8.37 -10.71
CA ASN A 187 2.81 -9.73 -10.27
C ASN A 187 2.21 -10.57 -11.42
N LEU A 188 2.04 -11.89 -11.21
CA LEU A 188 1.56 -12.83 -12.22
C LEU A 188 0.26 -12.37 -12.91
N THR A 189 -0.73 -11.94 -12.11
CA THR A 189 -2.02 -11.46 -12.65
C THR A 189 -1.82 -10.27 -13.58
N SER A 190 -0.93 -9.34 -13.23
CA SER A 190 -0.64 -8.15 -14.03
C SER A 190 0.24 -8.40 -15.26
N LEU A 191 1.04 -9.48 -15.25
CA LEU A 191 1.79 -9.97 -16.40
C LEU A 191 0.87 -10.67 -17.41
N ILE A 192 -0.01 -11.56 -16.92
CA ILE A 192 -1.02 -12.24 -17.74
C ILE A 192 -1.97 -11.24 -18.40
N SER A 193 -2.39 -10.20 -17.69
CA SER A 193 -3.26 -9.17 -18.27
C SER A 193 -2.60 -8.36 -19.40
N ARG A 194 -1.26 -8.42 -19.50
CA ARG A 194 -0.45 -7.79 -20.56
C ARG A 194 -0.02 -8.77 -21.65
N GLY A 195 -0.46 -10.03 -21.57
CA GLY A 195 -0.22 -11.05 -22.57
C GLY A 195 1.00 -11.94 -22.32
N ALA A 196 1.69 -11.81 -21.18
CA ALA A 196 2.73 -12.76 -20.78
C ALA A 196 2.09 -14.03 -20.22
N LEU A 197 2.75 -15.17 -20.40
CA LEU A 197 2.38 -16.41 -19.73
C LEU A 197 3.29 -16.63 -18.51
N ASN A 198 2.82 -17.44 -17.57
CA ASN A 198 3.62 -17.83 -16.42
C ASN A 198 4.76 -18.72 -16.90
N ASP A 199 5.97 -18.50 -16.38
CA ASP A 199 7.11 -19.40 -16.59
C ASP A 199 7.44 -19.58 -18.08
N ASP A 200 7.42 -18.48 -18.85
CA ASP A 200 7.48 -18.49 -20.32
C ASP A 200 8.28 -17.29 -20.87
N LEU A 201 9.09 -16.64 -20.02
CA LEU A 201 9.86 -15.43 -20.37
C LEU A 201 11.34 -15.79 -20.49
N SER A 202 11.92 -15.55 -21.67
CA SER A 202 13.26 -16.05 -22.02
C SER A 202 14.27 -14.96 -22.38
N SER A 203 13.83 -13.75 -22.76
CA SER A 203 14.73 -12.63 -23.04
C SER A 203 14.11 -11.26 -22.77
N ALA A 204 14.96 -10.23 -22.58
CA ALA A 204 14.50 -8.89 -22.22
C ALA A 204 15.33 -7.77 -22.87
N ARG A 205 14.66 -6.76 -23.44
CA ARG A 205 15.28 -5.47 -23.79
C ARG A 205 15.11 -4.50 -22.63
N VAL A 206 16.22 -3.97 -22.13
CA VAL A 206 16.25 -3.04 -20.99
C VAL A 206 16.92 -1.76 -21.46
N PRO A 207 16.14 -0.73 -21.85
CA PRO A 207 16.69 0.54 -22.29
C PRO A 207 17.56 1.20 -21.21
N SER A 208 18.58 1.93 -21.65
CA SER A 208 19.45 2.70 -20.74
C SER A 208 18.65 3.61 -19.80
N GLY A 209 19.03 3.64 -18.52
CA GLY A 209 18.28 4.39 -17.51
C GLY A 209 17.10 3.61 -16.91
N LEU A 210 16.92 2.33 -17.25
CA LEU A 210 16.07 1.38 -16.53
C LEU A 210 16.85 0.19 -15.94
N LYS A 211 16.22 -0.51 -15.01
CA LYS A 211 16.61 -1.83 -14.50
C LYS A 211 15.37 -2.72 -14.42
N LEU A 212 15.55 -4.02 -14.66
CA LEU A 212 14.55 -5.07 -14.60
C LEU A 212 14.95 -6.08 -13.52
N GLU A 213 14.06 -6.37 -12.59
CA GLU A 213 14.20 -7.46 -11.63
C GLU A 213 13.21 -8.56 -11.98
N VAL A 214 13.69 -9.80 -12.09
CA VAL A 214 12.88 -10.97 -12.45
C VAL A 214 12.85 -11.94 -11.29
N PHE A 215 11.66 -12.42 -10.93
CA PHE A 215 11.44 -13.26 -9.75
C PHE A 215 10.81 -14.60 -10.13
N GLN A 216 11.35 -15.66 -9.53
CA GLN A 216 10.89 -17.03 -9.74
C GLN A 216 9.43 -17.25 -9.33
N HIS A 217 8.96 -16.60 -8.27
CA HIS A 217 7.60 -16.79 -7.77
C HIS A 217 6.78 -15.50 -7.84
N ASN A 218 5.46 -15.68 -7.88
CA ASN A 218 4.52 -14.57 -7.89
C ASN A 218 4.69 -13.67 -6.64
N ASN A 219 4.33 -12.40 -6.79
CA ASN A 219 4.42 -11.35 -5.77
C ASN A 219 5.86 -11.15 -5.24
N PHE A 220 6.83 -11.17 -6.16
CA PHE A 220 8.23 -10.79 -5.93
C PHE A 220 8.95 -11.70 -4.92
N LYS A 221 8.65 -13.00 -4.98
CA LYS A 221 9.19 -14.03 -4.09
C LYS A 221 10.13 -14.97 -4.86
N GLY A 222 10.86 -15.80 -4.11
CA GLY A 222 11.82 -16.74 -4.68
C GLY A 222 13.11 -16.05 -5.10
N VAL A 223 13.89 -16.73 -5.94
CA VAL A 223 15.17 -16.19 -6.44
C VAL A 223 14.93 -14.98 -7.35
N ARG A 224 15.76 -13.95 -7.20
CA ARG A 224 15.74 -12.69 -7.95
C ARG A 224 16.99 -12.57 -8.84
N ASP A 225 16.79 -12.20 -10.10
CA ASP A 225 17.87 -11.72 -10.98
C ASP A 225 17.64 -10.25 -11.37
N LEU A 226 18.73 -9.53 -11.65
CA LEU A 226 18.72 -8.11 -12.01
C LEU A 226 19.39 -7.88 -13.36
N TYR A 227 18.70 -7.19 -14.27
CA TYR A 227 19.17 -6.85 -15.60
C TYR A 227 19.12 -5.34 -15.82
N THR A 228 20.23 -4.73 -16.23
CA THR A 228 20.36 -3.30 -16.52
C THR A 228 20.62 -3.00 -18.00
N SER A 229 20.61 -4.04 -18.84
CA SER A 229 20.83 -3.95 -20.29
C SER A 229 20.13 -5.10 -21.02
N ASP A 230 20.02 -4.99 -22.35
CA ASP A 230 19.48 -6.03 -23.21
C ASP A 230 20.14 -7.39 -22.92
N THR A 231 19.31 -8.39 -22.62
CA THR A 231 19.72 -9.73 -22.23
C THR A 231 19.03 -10.74 -23.13
N ALA A 232 19.82 -11.48 -23.91
CA ALA A 232 19.30 -12.42 -24.92
C ALA A 232 18.84 -13.75 -24.33
N GLU A 233 19.29 -14.10 -23.12
CA GLU A 233 18.95 -15.32 -22.39
C GLU A 233 18.87 -14.95 -20.90
N LEU A 234 17.67 -15.01 -20.31
CA LEU A 234 17.49 -14.73 -18.88
C LEU A 234 17.98 -15.92 -18.05
N ASP A 235 18.55 -15.65 -16.88
CA ASP A 235 18.93 -16.69 -15.92
C ASP A 235 17.69 -17.42 -15.32
N ARG A 236 16.49 -16.80 -15.40
CA ARG A 236 15.17 -17.40 -15.13
C ARG A 236 14.37 -17.63 -16.44
N ASP A 237 15.02 -18.26 -17.41
CA ASP A 237 14.37 -18.81 -18.63
C ASP A 237 13.21 -19.73 -18.22
N ASP A 238 12.01 -19.45 -18.72
CA ASP A 238 10.79 -20.23 -18.44
C ASP A 238 10.51 -20.50 -16.93
N ASP A 239 10.87 -19.56 -16.05
CA ASP A 239 10.69 -19.72 -14.59
C ASP A 239 10.23 -18.42 -13.90
N ALA A 240 9.88 -17.39 -14.68
CA ALA A 240 9.49 -16.08 -14.16
C ALA A 240 7.98 -15.98 -13.91
N SER A 241 7.61 -15.62 -12.67
CA SER A 241 6.21 -15.43 -12.24
C SER A 241 5.90 -13.99 -11.79
N SER A 242 6.91 -13.12 -11.61
CA SER A 242 6.72 -11.67 -11.39
C SER A 242 7.98 -10.86 -11.72
N VAL A 243 7.83 -9.57 -12.01
CA VAL A 243 8.95 -8.67 -12.36
C VAL A 243 8.76 -7.25 -11.82
N ARG A 244 9.86 -6.53 -11.58
CA ARG A 244 9.85 -5.08 -11.29
C ARG A 244 10.66 -4.32 -12.33
N VAL A 245 10.15 -3.19 -12.79
CA VAL A 245 10.85 -2.25 -13.69
C VAL A 245 11.02 -0.93 -12.96
N SER A 246 12.26 -0.45 -12.85
CA SER A 246 12.56 0.84 -12.20
C SER A 246 13.63 1.60 -12.95
N LYS A 247 13.81 2.90 -12.66
CA LYS A 247 14.84 3.73 -13.30
C LYS A 247 16.22 3.37 -12.72
N THR A 248 17.26 3.33 -13.56
CA THR A 248 18.65 3.33 -13.07
C THR A 248 18.99 4.75 -12.62
N GLU A 249 19.58 4.90 -11.44
CA GLU A 249 20.00 6.23 -10.97
C GLU A 249 21.10 6.79 -11.89
N THR A 250 20.92 8.02 -12.37
CA THR A 250 21.94 8.69 -13.19
C THR A 250 23.02 9.24 -12.27
N THR A 251 24.16 8.55 -12.22
CA THR A 251 25.32 8.97 -11.44
C THR A 251 26.27 9.80 -12.30
N ASP A 252 26.36 11.10 -11.99
CA ASP A 252 27.54 11.89 -12.32
C ASP A 252 28.53 11.69 -11.14
N GLY A 253 29.49 10.79 -11.34
CA GLY A 253 30.77 10.62 -10.64
C GLY A 253 30.91 10.76 -9.11
N GLY A 254 31.10 9.63 -8.42
CA GLY A 254 32.15 9.44 -7.38
C GLY A 254 31.78 9.59 -5.89
N SER A 255 31.88 8.46 -5.17
CA SER A 255 31.85 8.24 -3.71
C SER A 255 30.59 8.66 -2.92
N ASP A 256 29.93 7.67 -2.35
CA ASP A 256 29.12 7.72 -1.12
C ASP A 256 28.00 8.78 -1.08
N VAL A 257 27.19 8.86 -2.14
CA VAL A 257 26.00 9.71 -2.14
C VAL A 257 24.77 8.89 -1.80
N HIS A 258 24.56 8.67 -0.52
CA HIS A 258 23.32 8.11 0.02
C HIS A 258 22.16 9.12 -0.03
N PRO A 259 20.94 8.70 -0.41
CA PRO A 259 19.76 9.57 -0.56
C PRO A 259 19.29 10.16 0.76
N ASP A 260 18.69 11.35 0.76
CA ASP A 260 18.09 11.92 1.97
C ASP A 260 16.89 11.09 2.45
N TRP A 261 16.78 10.88 3.76
CA TRP A 261 15.65 10.19 4.39
C TRP A 261 14.34 10.98 4.20
N GLN A 262 13.26 10.26 3.91
CA GLN A 262 11.93 10.77 3.61
C GLN A 262 10.91 10.07 4.50
N SER A 263 10.16 10.86 5.27
CA SER A 263 9.13 10.36 6.19
C SER A 263 8.05 9.58 5.42
N GLY A 264 7.73 8.38 5.90
CA GLY A 264 6.70 7.52 5.31
C GLY A 264 7.12 6.78 4.03
N HIS A 265 8.39 6.88 3.61
CA HIS A 265 8.93 6.12 2.49
C HIS A 265 9.43 4.75 2.94
N ASN A 266 9.03 3.68 2.25
CA ASN A 266 9.49 2.34 2.61
C ASN A 266 10.96 2.13 2.19
N TYR A 267 11.82 1.86 3.16
CA TYR A 267 13.22 1.49 3.02
C TYR A 267 13.38 -0.01 3.27
N GLU A 268 14.15 -0.71 2.45
CA GLU A 268 14.48 -2.12 2.65
C GLU A 268 15.70 -2.25 3.60
N GLU A 269 15.86 -3.40 4.24
CA GLU A 269 17.03 -3.67 5.08
C GLU A 269 18.32 -3.57 4.25
N GLY A 270 19.30 -2.79 4.73
CA GLY A 270 20.53 -2.42 4.04
C GLY A 270 20.53 -1.03 3.40
N ASP A 271 19.37 -0.38 3.26
CA ASP A 271 19.28 0.97 2.67
C ASP A 271 19.97 2.01 3.54
N ILE A 272 20.92 2.77 3.00
CA ILE A 272 21.59 3.85 3.72
C ILE A 272 21.02 5.19 3.27
N VAL A 273 20.61 6.02 4.24
CA VAL A 273 19.98 7.33 4.01
C VAL A 273 20.66 8.43 4.81
N ARG A 274 20.58 9.67 4.31
CA ARG A 274 21.06 10.87 4.99
C ARG A 274 19.92 11.54 5.76
N TYR A 275 20.08 11.68 7.07
CA TYR A 275 19.08 12.32 7.92
C TYR A 275 19.74 13.27 8.93
N LYS A 276 19.30 14.54 8.93
CA LYS A 276 19.84 15.62 9.80
C LYS A 276 21.38 15.74 9.78
N GLY A 277 22.01 15.45 8.64
CA GLY A 277 23.46 15.59 8.43
C GLY A 277 24.30 14.36 8.80
N LYS A 278 23.67 13.24 9.20
CA LYS A 278 24.31 11.95 9.46
C LYS A 278 23.76 10.87 8.52
N LEU A 279 24.46 9.74 8.41
CA LEU A 279 24.01 8.59 7.63
C LEU A 279 23.40 7.53 8.56
N TYR A 280 22.36 6.87 8.08
CA TYR A 280 21.68 5.81 8.81
C TYR A 280 21.41 4.63 7.86
N ILE A 281 21.72 3.41 8.30
CA ILE A 281 21.42 2.19 7.57
C ILE A 281 20.15 1.56 8.12
N ALA A 282 19.24 1.17 7.23
CA ALA A 282 18.04 0.46 7.60
C ALA A 282 18.44 -0.95 8.03
N VAL A 283 18.40 -1.26 9.32
CA VAL A 283 18.72 -2.62 9.80
C VAL A 283 17.53 -3.56 9.69
N HIS A 284 16.35 -3.02 9.38
CA HIS A 284 15.14 -3.75 9.04
C HIS A 284 14.30 -2.97 8.02
N ALA A 285 13.48 -3.68 7.25
CA ALA A 285 12.55 -3.05 6.29
C ALA A 285 11.56 -2.12 7.03
N ASN A 286 11.57 -0.84 6.66
CA ASN A 286 11.01 0.25 7.44
C ASN A 286 10.09 1.10 6.56
N PRO A 287 8.84 1.39 6.95
CA PRO A 287 7.95 2.27 6.19
C PRO A 287 8.28 3.77 6.30
N GLY A 288 9.54 4.12 6.58
CA GLY A 288 10.00 5.50 6.63
C GLY A 288 9.77 6.15 7.98
N TYR A 289 9.94 5.40 9.06
CA TYR A 289 10.06 5.94 10.41
C TYR A 289 11.37 6.71 10.60
N ASP A 290 11.35 7.70 11.50
CA ASP A 290 12.44 8.65 11.71
C ASP A 290 13.71 7.98 12.30
N PRO A 291 14.89 8.11 11.66
CA PRO A 291 16.13 7.47 12.07
C PRO A 291 16.66 7.83 13.46
N VAL A 292 16.19 8.93 14.06
CA VAL A 292 16.57 9.29 15.45
C VAL A 292 15.47 9.02 16.48
N ILE A 293 14.31 8.53 16.03
CA ILE A 293 13.20 8.16 16.91
C ILE A 293 13.06 6.64 16.98
N SER A 294 13.37 5.92 15.89
CA SER A 294 13.22 4.48 15.80
C SER A 294 14.54 3.77 15.49
N HIS A 295 15.29 3.48 16.56
CA HIS A 295 16.53 2.70 16.53
C HIS A 295 16.33 1.22 16.17
N TRP A 296 15.08 0.75 16.09
CA TRP A 296 14.77 -0.60 15.58
C TRP A 296 14.92 -0.68 14.07
N PHE A 297 14.57 0.39 13.36
CA PHE A 297 14.66 0.40 11.90
C PHE A 297 15.98 0.94 11.39
N TRP A 298 16.74 1.69 12.20
CA TRP A 298 17.91 2.42 11.75
C TRP A 298 19.08 2.35 12.74
N ASP A 299 20.27 2.05 12.21
CA ASP A 299 21.54 2.27 12.88
C ASP A 299 22.31 3.42 12.24
N GLU A 300 23.11 4.17 13.02
CA GLU A 300 23.95 5.24 12.47
C GLU A 300 25.11 4.64 11.67
N TYR A 301 25.16 4.92 10.37
CA TYR A 301 26.12 4.35 9.45
C TYR A 301 27.43 5.16 9.45
N GLN A 302 28.54 4.51 9.84
CA GLN A 302 29.89 5.05 9.80
C GLN A 302 30.61 4.36 8.62
N GLY A 303 30.57 4.95 7.42
CA GLY A 303 30.97 4.31 6.16
C GLY A 303 32.26 3.47 6.20
N GLY A 304 32.21 2.29 5.57
CA GLY A 304 33.30 1.31 5.54
C GLY A 304 33.56 0.77 4.13
N GLU A 305 34.81 0.89 3.71
CA GLU A 305 35.38 0.35 2.46
C GLU A 305 35.29 -1.19 2.40
N ASP A 306 35.25 -1.73 1.18
CA ASP A 306 35.29 -3.16 0.83
C ASP A 306 36.18 -4.03 1.74
N GLY A 307 35.70 -5.24 2.07
CA GLY A 307 36.61 -6.36 2.33
C GLY A 307 36.06 -7.55 3.11
N GLY A 308 35.82 -8.66 2.39
CA GLY A 308 36.42 -9.94 2.75
C GLY A 308 35.65 -10.89 3.67
N ASP A 309 35.24 -12.01 3.09
CA ASP A 309 35.11 -13.33 3.72
C ASP A 309 36.19 -13.61 4.78
N SER A 310 35.77 -13.90 6.01
CA SER A 310 36.46 -14.86 6.89
C SER A 310 35.61 -15.17 8.14
N ASP A 311 35.30 -16.46 8.29
CA ASP A 311 35.11 -17.14 9.58
C ASP A 311 36.12 -16.66 10.63
N ASP A 312 35.64 -16.36 11.84
CA ASP A 312 36.12 -16.97 13.10
C ASP A 312 35.63 -16.19 14.34
N GLY A 313 34.94 -16.91 15.24
CA GLY A 313 35.30 -16.95 16.65
C GLY A 313 35.05 -15.76 17.59
N ASN A 314 34.02 -15.95 18.43
CA ASN A 314 34.10 -15.82 19.89
C ASN A 314 34.13 -14.41 20.54
N ASP A 315 32.98 -14.07 21.13
CA ASP A 315 32.76 -13.77 22.56
C ASP A 315 33.02 -12.38 23.16
N ASP A 316 32.15 -12.11 24.14
CA ASP A 316 32.17 -11.15 25.25
C ASP A 316 31.71 -9.70 25.07
N GLY A 317 30.45 -9.49 25.50
CA GLY A 317 30.11 -8.60 26.63
C GLY A 317 29.47 -7.25 26.26
N ASP A 318 28.19 -7.00 26.56
CA ASP A 318 27.57 -6.67 27.87
C ASP A 318 27.01 -5.23 27.74
N ASN A 319 25.80 -4.80 28.15
CA ASN A 319 24.72 -5.35 28.95
C ASN A 319 23.49 -4.42 28.78
N GLY A 320 22.25 -4.93 28.92
CA GLY A 320 21.05 -4.10 28.86
C GLY A 320 19.70 -4.77 29.09
N ASP A 321 19.61 -5.69 30.05
CA ASP A 321 18.40 -6.12 30.80
C ASP A 321 17.23 -6.73 29.99
N ASP A 322 17.35 -8.02 29.63
CA ASP A 322 16.22 -8.92 29.35
C ASP A 322 16.04 -9.86 30.55
N SER A 323 14.93 -9.68 31.26
CA SER A 323 14.56 -10.48 32.43
C SER A 323 14.09 -11.86 31.97
N GLY A 324 15.05 -12.79 31.87
CA GLY A 324 14.84 -14.14 31.40
C GLY A 324 13.69 -14.90 32.07
N ALA A 325 12.69 -15.24 31.27
CA ALA A 325 11.83 -16.40 31.47
C ALA A 325 12.38 -17.56 30.64
N ASN A 326 12.93 -18.58 31.31
CA ASN A 326 13.47 -19.76 30.66
C ASN A 326 12.30 -20.68 30.30
N CYS A 327 11.74 -20.55 29.09
CA CYS A 327 10.76 -21.50 28.55
C CYS A 327 11.48 -22.85 28.35
N ALA A 328 11.69 -23.61 29.44
CA ALA A 328 12.20 -24.97 29.33
C ALA A 328 11.26 -25.73 28.39
N ALA A 329 11.84 -26.53 27.48
CA ALA A 329 11.18 -27.26 26.39
C ALA A 329 10.06 -28.20 26.88
N GLY A 330 8.95 -27.61 27.32
CA GLY A 330 7.70 -28.27 27.62
C GLY A 330 7.10 -28.72 26.31
N ASN A 331 6.84 -30.02 26.20
CA ASN A 331 6.25 -30.60 24.99
C ASN A 331 4.73 -30.38 24.88
N ASN A 332 4.12 -29.62 25.80
CA ASN A 332 2.67 -29.51 25.93
C ASN A 332 2.21 -28.13 25.44
N TRP A 333 2.10 -28.01 24.12
CA TRP A 333 1.48 -26.86 23.47
C TRP A 333 -0.04 -27.00 23.53
N ASN A 334 -0.71 -25.97 24.04
CA ASN A 334 -2.16 -25.83 23.95
C ASN A 334 -2.52 -25.09 22.65
N GLU A 335 -3.77 -25.20 22.21
CA GLU A 335 -4.30 -24.38 21.13
C GLU A 335 -5.22 -23.30 21.69
N ALA A 336 -5.16 -22.11 21.11
CA ALA A 336 -6.09 -21.02 21.37
C ALA A 336 -6.54 -20.40 20.05
N ASN A 337 -7.71 -19.76 20.05
CA ASN A 337 -8.04 -18.82 18.98
C ASN A 337 -7.25 -17.53 19.19
N LEU A 338 -6.67 -17.01 18.11
CA LEU A 338 -5.85 -15.81 18.08
C LEU A 338 -6.65 -14.66 17.47
N THR A 339 -6.80 -13.59 18.24
CA THR A 339 -7.37 -12.31 17.80
C THR A 339 -6.40 -11.18 18.14
N ASN A 340 -6.77 -9.94 17.80
CA ASN A 340 -6.04 -8.76 18.24
C ASN A 340 -6.99 -7.65 18.70
N TYR A 341 -6.44 -6.74 19.51
CA TYR A 341 -7.10 -5.55 20.03
C TYR A 341 -6.16 -4.34 20.02
N GLU A 342 -6.71 -3.13 20.13
CA GLU A 342 -5.94 -1.87 20.13
C GLU A 342 -6.09 -1.13 21.46
N SER A 343 -4.98 -0.97 22.20
CA SER A 343 -4.97 -0.23 23.48
C SER A 343 -4.91 1.29 23.32
N TYR A 344 -4.70 1.78 22.10
CA TYR A 344 -4.63 3.20 21.74
C TYR A 344 -5.33 3.45 20.40
N PRO A 345 -6.67 3.32 20.35
CA PRO A 345 -7.41 3.47 19.10
C PRO A 345 -7.36 4.92 18.61
N ASP A 346 -7.36 5.10 17.29
CA ASP A 346 -7.40 6.44 16.69
C ASP A 346 -8.61 7.23 17.22
N PRO A 347 -8.47 8.52 17.59
CA PRO A 347 -9.54 9.31 18.21
C PRO A 347 -10.88 9.41 17.45
N ASN A 348 -10.92 9.00 16.19
CA ASN A 348 -12.12 8.99 15.36
C ASN A 348 -12.47 7.59 14.81
N SER A 349 -11.80 6.52 15.28
CA SER A 349 -12.11 5.17 14.86
C SER A 349 -13.43 4.68 15.46
N GLU A 350 -14.02 3.67 14.83
CA GLU A 350 -15.19 2.99 15.38
C GLU A 350 -14.89 2.44 16.79
N GLU A 351 -13.68 1.92 17.02
CA GLU A 351 -13.22 1.43 18.33
C GLU A 351 -13.22 2.52 19.40
N CYS A 352 -12.74 3.72 19.06
CA CYS A 352 -12.75 4.87 19.96
C CYS A 352 -14.15 5.39 20.27
N ILE A 353 -15.01 5.53 19.25
CA ILE A 353 -16.31 6.22 19.38
C ILE A 353 -17.43 5.27 19.83
N LYS A 354 -17.47 4.04 19.31
CA LYS A 354 -18.56 3.09 19.53
C LYS A 354 -18.31 2.17 20.71
N TYR A 355 -17.04 1.88 21.01
CA TYR A 355 -16.63 0.96 22.07
C TYR A 355 -15.89 1.66 23.22
N ASN A 356 -15.91 3.00 23.26
CA ASN A 356 -15.23 3.83 24.25
C ASN A 356 -13.73 3.55 24.40
N GLY A 357 -13.06 2.99 23.37
CA GLY A 357 -11.67 2.56 23.48
C GLY A 357 -10.69 3.70 23.81
N CYS A 358 -11.04 4.94 23.49
CA CYS A 358 -10.25 6.12 23.87
C CYS A 358 -10.36 6.52 25.34
N GLU A 359 -11.44 6.12 26.04
CA GLU A 359 -11.62 6.40 27.47
C GLU A 359 -10.68 5.54 28.33
N TRP A 360 -10.38 4.33 27.84
CA TRP A 360 -9.58 3.31 28.52
C TRP A 360 -8.18 3.14 27.92
N ALA A 361 -7.76 4.10 27.08
CA ALA A 361 -6.50 4.02 26.36
C ALA A 361 -5.30 3.84 27.31
N GLY A 362 -4.50 2.80 27.08
CA GLY A 362 -3.34 2.43 27.90
C GLY A 362 -3.67 1.83 29.28
N GLN A 363 -4.94 1.51 29.57
CA GLN A 363 -5.31 0.78 30.79
C GLN A 363 -5.32 -0.72 30.52
N PHE A 364 -4.83 -1.50 31.49
CA PHE A 364 -4.77 -2.96 31.42
C PHE A 364 -5.25 -3.55 32.74
N ALA A 365 -6.05 -4.61 32.69
CA ALA A 365 -6.64 -5.21 33.90
C ALA A 365 -5.62 -5.67 34.96
N GLY A 366 -4.40 -6.01 34.53
CA GLY A 366 -3.33 -6.55 35.35
C GLY A 366 -2.27 -5.54 35.80
N LEU A 367 -2.38 -4.27 35.38
CA LEU A 367 -1.39 -3.22 35.67
C LEU A 367 -2.04 -2.04 36.39
N ASP A 368 -1.32 -1.48 37.35
CA ASP A 368 -1.73 -0.25 38.01
C ASP A 368 -1.41 0.97 37.14
N GLY A 369 -2.43 1.81 36.92
CA GLY A 369 -2.29 3.07 36.20
C GLY A 369 -2.30 2.95 34.67
N VAL A 370 -2.30 4.11 34.02
CA VAL A 370 -2.30 4.23 32.55
C VAL A 370 -0.87 4.10 32.04
N GLN A 371 -0.62 3.08 31.23
CA GLN A 371 0.66 2.89 30.56
C GLN A 371 0.70 3.74 29.29
N PRO A 372 1.74 4.54 29.06
CA PRO A 372 1.83 5.37 27.85
C PRO A 372 1.95 4.50 26.60
N GLU A 373 1.49 5.01 25.45
CA GLU A 373 1.57 4.30 24.16
C GLU A 373 2.99 3.83 23.82
N SER A 374 4.01 4.61 24.22
CA SER A 374 5.42 4.21 24.07
C SER A 374 5.78 2.96 24.86
N TRP A 375 5.18 2.77 26.04
CA TRP A 375 5.36 1.57 26.85
C TRP A 375 4.64 0.39 26.20
N VAL A 376 3.39 0.58 25.76
CA VAL A 376 2.61 -0.45 25.05
C VAL A 376 3.35 -0.94 23.81
N LYS A 377 3.91 -0.02 23.01
CA LYS A 377 4.75 -0.34 21.85
C LYS A 377 5.98 -1.17 22.17
N ALA A 378 6.57 -1.00 23.34
CA ALA A 378 7.80 -1.66 23.75
C ALA A 378 7.60 -3.05 24.37
N HIS A 379 6.36 -3.43 24.71
CA HIS A 379 6.08 -4.69 25.40
C HIS A 379 5.24 -5.62 24.53
N ASN A 380 5.50 -6.92 24.64
CA ASN A 380 4.65 -7.95 24.05
C ASN A 380 3.51 -8.26 25.01
N ILE A 381 2.30 -7.85 24.67
CA ILE A 381 1.14 -7.86 25.56
C ILE A 381 0.07 -8.77 24.98
N ALA A 382 -0.53 -9.56 25.87
CA ALA A 382 -1.71 -10.34 25.58
C ALA A 382 -2.85 -10.03 26.57
N ALA A 383 -4.05 -10.10 26.04
CA ALA A 383 -5.28 -10.32 26.77
C ALA A 383 -5.67 -11.80 26.68
N VAL A 384 -6.27 -12.31 27.76
CA VAL A 384 -6.90 -13.63 27.77
C VAL A 384 -8.35 -13.50 28.19
N HIS A 385 -9.16 -14.52 27.89
CA HIS A 385 -10.54 -14.55 28.35
C HIS A 385 -10.62 -14.42 29.88
N SER A 386 -11.60 -13.67 30.38
CA SER A 386 -11.81 -13.43 31.83
C SER A 386 -11.76 -14.66 32.73
N LYS A 387 -12.29 -15.80 32.27
CA LYS A 387 -12.22 -17.09 32.98
C LYS A 387 -10.79 -17.57 33.26
N ASP A 388 -9.82 -17.20 32.41
CA ASP A 388 -8.43 -17.64 32.46
C ASP A 388 -7.52 -16.57 33.05
N PHE A 389 -7.97 -15.31 33.11
CA PHE A 389 -7.17 -14.18 33.56
C PHE A 389 -6.58 -14.36 34.96
N ASN A 390 -7.34 -14.87 35.92
CA ASN A 390 -6.87 -15.01 37.31
C ASN A 390 -5.60 -15.87 37.47
N TRP A 391 -5.39 -16.85 36.60
CA TRP A 391 -4.24 -17.76 36.69
C TRP A 391 -3.17 -17.48 35.64
N LEU A 392 -3.48 -16.68 34.62
CA LEU A 392 -2.54 -16.25 33.58
C LEU A 392 -2.03 -14.81 33.75
N ASN A 393 -2.68 -13.97 34.54
CA ASN A 393 -2.26 -12.58 34.73
C ASN A 393 -0.81 -12.50 35.25
N GLY A 394 0.00 -11.70 34.56
CA GLY A 394 1.43 -11.51 34.80
C GLY A 394 2.32 -12.67 34.35
N LYS A 395 1.76 -13.71 33.72
CA LYS A 395 2.52 -14.84 33.17
C LYS A 395 3.01 -14.56 31.75
N THR A 396 4.15 -15.14 31.44
CA THR A 396 4.74 -15.15 30.11
C THR A 396 4.24 -16.37 29.35
N LEU A 397 3.64 -16.12 28.18
CA LEU A 397 3.23 -17.16 27.24
C LEU A 397 4.14 -17.15 26.03
N ARG A 398 4.65 -18.32 25.64
CA ARG A 398 5.26 -18.50 24.33
C ARG A 398 4.20 -18.91 23.32
N LEU A 399 4.04 -18.12 22.27
CA LEU A 399 3.13 -18.39 21.17
C LEU A 399 3.89 -18.92 19.97
N ARG A 400 3.25 -19.80 19.19
CA ARG A 400 3.77 -20.31 17.92
C ARG A 400 2.68 -20.46 16.88
N GLN A 401 2.91 -19.88 15.70
CA GLN A 401 2.04 -20.03 14.53
C GLN A 401 2.87 -19.75 13.28
N GLY A 402 2.60 -20.46 12.18
CA GLY A 402 3.22 -20.16 10.88
C GLY A 402 4.76 -20.18 10.83
N GLY A 403 5.42 -20.93 11.72
CA GLY A 403 6.89 -20.99 11.82
C GLY A 403 7.54 -19.87 12.62
N LYS A 404 6.75 -18.99 13.25
CA LYS A 404 7.23 -17.92 14.14
C LYS A 404 6.91 -18.23 15.60
N GLU A 405 7.74 -17.72 16.50
CA GLU A 405 7.52 -17.75 17.95
C GLU A 405 7.64 -16.34 18.54
N ILE A 406 6.87 -16.05 19.59
CA ILE A 406 6.97 -14.81 20.36
C ILE A 406 6.62 -15.09 21.83
N ASP A 407 7.29 -14.40 22.74
CA ASP A 407 6.92 -14.37 24.15
C ASP A 407 6.09 -13.13 24.43
N VAL A 408 4.92 -13.34 25.04
CA VAL A 408 3.97 -12.28 25.42
C VAL A 408 3.68 -12.37 26.91
N VAL A 409 3.46 -11.23 27.56
CA VAL A 409 3.00 -11.20 28.95
C VAL A 409 1.52 -10.89 28.98
N VAL A 410 0.76 -11.66 29.77
CA VAL A 410 -0.67 -11.43 29.95
C VAL A 410 -0.87 -10.29 30.94
N TYR A 411 -1.21 -9.11 30.46
CA TYR A 411 -1.53 -7.96 31.30
C TYR A 411 -3.00 -7.58 31.27
N ASP A 412 -3.78 -8.17 30.38
CA ASP A 412 -5.13 -7.71 30.14
C ASP A 412 -6.16 -8.81 30.03
N MET A 413 -7.42 -8.41 30.07
CA MET A 413 -8.56 -9.31 30.10
C MET A 413 -9.55 -8.96 29.01
N CYS A 414 -9.87 -9.94 28.16
CA CYS A 414 -11.03 -9.87 27.28
C CYS A 414 -12.26 -10.30 28.09
N ALA A 415 -13.13 -9.34 28.45
CA ALA A 415 -14.39 -9.60 29.13
C ALA A 415 -15.59 -9.35 28.21
N ASP A 416 -16.57 -10.26 28.26
CA ASP A 416 -17.80 -10.14 27.46
C ASP A 416 -18.62 -8.89 27.78
N SER A 417 -18.43 -8.30 28.97
CA SER A 417 -19.04 -7.03 29.36
C SER A 417 -18.66 -5.88 28.44
N ASP A 418 -17.47 -5.96 27.84
CA ASP A 418 -16.85 -4.84 27.13
C ASP A 418 -17.20 -4.88 25.64
N CYS A 419 -17.65 -6.03 25.14
CA CYS A 419 -17.92 -6.25 23.72
C CYS A 419 -19.17 -7.10 23.41
N ASP A 420 -20.10 -7.21 24.36
CA ASP A 420 -21.38 -7.95 24.21
C ASP A 420 -21.20 -9.42 23.79
N GLY A 421 -20.40 -10.16 24.56
CA GLY A 421 -20.23 -11.61 24.37
C GLY A 421 -19.18 -12.04 23.34
N CYS A 422 -18.43 -11.10 22.76
CA CYS A 422 -17.44 -11.40 21.72
C CYS A 422 -16.30 -12.28 22.22
N CYS A 423 -15.84 -12.11 23.47
CA CYS A 423 -14.70 -12.87 24.02
C CYS A 423 -15.06 -14.35 24.18
N THR A 424 -16.26 -14.66 24.71
CA THR A 424 -16.75 -16.04 24.80
C THR A 424 -16.97 -16.65 23.41
N GLN A 425 -17.47 -15.88 22.45
CA GLN A 425 -17.60 -16.36 21.06
C GLN A 425 -16.23 -16.68 20.45
N ASN A 426 -15.23 -15.84 20.73
CA ASN A 426 -13.89 -15.96 20.20
C ASN A 426 -13.08 -17.11 20.82
N LEU A 427 -13.49 -17.69 21.96
CA LEU A 427 -12.91 -18.96 22.44
C LEU A 427 -12.99 -20.08 21.39
N GLY A 428 -14.02 -20.03 20.53
CA GLY A 428 -14.24 -21.01 19.47
C GLY A 428 -14.23 -22.45 20.00
N ARG A 429 -13.69 -23.38 19.20
CA ARG A 429 -13.61 -24.81 19.56
C ARG A 429 -12.42 -25.15 20.46
N THR A 430 -11.42 -24.28 20.53
CA THR A 430 -10.19 -24.52 21.32
C THR A 430 -10.45 -24.35 22.81
N GLY A 431 -11.44 -23.53 23.16
CA GLY A 431 -11.77 -23.23 24.55
C GLY A 431 -10.77 -22.26 25.20
N TYR A 432 -9.81 -21.71 24.46
CA TYR A 432 -8.88 -20.68 24.91
C TYR A 432 -8.86 -19.52 23.91
N LEU A 433 -8.68 -18.31 24.43
CA LEU A 433 -8.55 -17.09 23.66
C LEU A 433 -7.23 -16.44 24.05
N ILE A 434 -6.42 -16.15 23.04
CA ILE A 434 -5.26 -15.29 23.16
C ILE A 434 -5.51 -14.12 22.22
N ASP A 435 -5.69 -12.95 22.82
CA ASP A 435 -6.00 -11.73 22.11
C ASP A 435 -4.80 -10.80 22.27
N ILE A 436 -3.94 -10.69 21.26
CA ILE A 436 -2.67 -9.97 21.41
C ILE A 436 -2.79 -8.52 20.97
N GLU A 437 -2.10 -7.64 21.68
CA GLU A 437 -2.10 -6.21 21.39
C GLU A 437 -1.53 -5.96 19.98
N LYS A 438 -2.06 -4.96 19.26
CA LYS A 438 -1.72 -4.64 17.87
C LYS A 438 -0.22 -4.56 17.56
N TYR A 439 0.61 -3.91 18.38
CA TYR A 439 2.06 -3.86 18.20
C TYR A 439 2.72 -5.23 18.43
N THR A 440 2.18 -6.01 19.36
CA THR A 440 2.58 -7.41 19.58
C THR A 440 2.25 -8.29 18.36
N MET A 441 1.04 -8.11 17.79
CA MET A 441 0.62 -8.76 16.55
C MET A 441 1.53 -8.38 15.36
N GLN A 442 1.97 -7.12 15.28
CA GLN A 442 2.91 -6.68 14.24
C GLN A 442 4.27 -7.40 14.33
N ARG A 443 4.79 -7.61 15.54
CA ARG A 443 6.04 -8.36 15.77
C ARG A 443 5.86 -9.85 15.51
N PHE A 444 4.74 -10.43 15.95
CA PHE A 444 4.48 -11.86 15.77
C PHE A 444 4.20 -12.21 14.31
N GLY A 445 3.43 -11.38 13.59
CA GLY A 445 3.29 -11.43 12.14
C GLY A 445 2.52 -12.64 11.60
N THR A 446 1.68 -13.28 12.41
CA THR A 446 0.75 -14.34 11.97
C THR A 446 -0.68 -13.95 12.36
N GLY A 447 -1.58 -13.91 11.37
CA GLY A 447 -2.93 -13.34 11.50
C GLY A 447 -3.91 -14.15 12.36
N SER A 448 -5.20 -13.85 12.23
CA SER A 448 -6.27 -14.52 12.97
C SER A 448 -6.34 -16.03 12.68
N GLY A 449 -6.79 -16.81 13.68
CA GLY A 449 -6.94 -18.27 13.56
C GLY A 449 -6.36 -19.01 14.76
N THR A 450 -5.96 -20.27 14.60
CA THR A 450 -5.46 -21.07 15.74
C THR A 450 -3.96 -20.84 15.98
N VAL A 451 -3.60 -20.48 17.22
CA VAL A 451 -2.22 -20.33 17.70
C VAL A 451 -1.91 -21.42 18.71
N GLN A 452 -0.67 -21.92 18.68
CA GLN A 452 -0.18 -22.79 19.74
C GLN A 452 0.45 -21.96 20.84
N TRP A 453 0.24 -22.33 22.10
CA TRP A 453 0.83 -21.59 23.23
C TRP A 453 1.23 -22.49 24.40
N GLN A 454 2.16 -22.00 25.22
CA GLN A 454 2.55 -22.59 26.49
C GLN A 454 2.93 -21.50 27.50
N VAL A 455 2.81 -21.80 28.80
CA VAL A 455 3.24 -20.92 29.89
C VAL A 455 4.73 -21.14 30.14
N CYS A 456 5.51 -20.07 30.27
CA CYS A 456 6.95 -20.12 30.49
C CYS A 456 7.38 -19.99 31.96
N ASP A 457 6.51 -19.51 32.86
CA ASP A 457 6.82 -19.16 34.25
C ASP A 457 5.74 -19.51 35.29
#